data_AF-A0A7W7RJL1-F1
#
_entry.id   AF-A0A7W7RJL1-F1
#
_cell.length_a   1.000
_cell.length_b   1.000
_cell.length_c   1.000
_cell.angle_alpha   90.00
_cell.angle_beta   90.00
_cell.angle_gamma   90.00
#
_symmetry.space_group_name_H-M   'P 1'
#
loop_
_entity.id
_entity.type
_entity.pdbx_description
1 polymer ?
#
loop_
_entity_poly.entity_id
_entity_poly.type
_entity_poly.pdbx_seq_one_letter_code
_entity_poly.pdbx_strand_id
1 'polypeptide(L)'
;MSAAAPTSGEEPVGGAVQHAGDDSVAKLIEIAHKPTVAERLVSWASRPPGRLYVPACVVVALVLLHEDSMPGGHLPSWLFGVGGGTVLAAMGALRLGIALTVARPMIRYYWLRWVAAPAIALGTLALAVADVPLQARVEASSGALSEVDKTANRSTTIPLNGSWSGLYPLKAVAVTEDVTLYTVQGAGLLNESGLARSPETLPTEVFVAGPGGPVVYEHISGDWYSWSAY
;
A
#
# COMPACT_ATOMS: atom_id res chain seq x y z
N MET A 1 83.50 61.11 -5.94
CA MET A 1 83.06 62.31 -5.20
C MET A 1 81.65 62.65 -5.67
N SER A 2 80.72 62.83 -4.73
CA SER A 2 79.32 63.30 -4.85
C SER A 2 78.36 62.44 -5.69
N ALA A 3 77.36 61.74 -5.15
CA ALA A 3 76.21 62.10 -4.30
C ALA A 3 74.91 62.20 -5.14
N ALA A 4 73.97 61.29 -4.89
CA ALA A 4 72.53 61.55 -4.86
C ALA A 4 71.81 60.35 -4.20
N ALA A 5 71.02 60.66 -3.19
CA ALA A 5 70.25 59.75 -2.34
C ALA A 5 68.80 59.61 -2.87
N PRO A 6 67.87 58.93 -2.15
CA PRO A 6 66.76 58.17 -2.72
C PRO A 6 65.50 59.00 -3.00
N THR A 7 64.69 58.57 -3.95
CA THR A 7 63.30 59.02 -4.10
C THR A 7 62.36 58.07 -3.37
N SER A 8 61.79 58.58 -2.28
CA SER A 8 60.54 58.15 -1.65
C SER A 8 59.39 58.29 -2.63
N GLY A 9 58.51 57.29 -2.69
CA GLY A 9 57.29 57.33 -3.51
C GLY A 9 56.28 56.28 -3.05
N GLU A 10 55.41 56.72 -2.13
CA GLU A 10 54.02 56.30 -1.92
C GLU A 10 53.68 54.81 -1.80
N GLU A 11 53.36 54.41 -0.56
CA GLU A 11 52.26 53.48 -0.31
C GLU A 11 50.92 54.16 -0.66
N PRO A 12 50.03 53.49 -1.40
CA PRO A 12 48.62 53.65 -1.19
C PRO A 12 48.06 52.44 -0.43
N VAL A 13 47.60 52.71 0.79
CA VAL A 13 46.21 52.48 1.20
C VAL A 13 45.67 51.11 0.73
N GLY A 14 45.63 50.10 1.59
CA GLY A 14 44.61 50.06 2.63
C GLY A 14 43.25 49.68 2.04
N GLY A 15 42.98 48.37 1.96
CA GLY A 15 41.63 47.79 1.98
C GLY A 15 40.75 47.97 0.75
N ALA A 16 40.85 47.06 -0.23
CA ALA A 16 39.77 46.79 -1.17
C ALA A 16 39.93 45.43 -1.88
N VAL A 17 39.94 44.31 -1.14
CA VAL A 17 39.98 42.96 -1.78
C VAL A 17 38.87 42.01 -1.28
N GLN A 18 37.88 42.47 -0.51
CA GLN A 18 36.83 41.57 0.01
C GLN A 18 35.39 41.84 -0.40
N HIS A 19 35.07 42.90 -1.16
CA HIS A 19 33.68 43.17 -1.56
C HIS A 19 33.29 42.73 -2.98
N ALA A 20 34.26 42.48 -3.88
CA ALA A 20 33.93 42.11 -5.26
C ALA A 20 33.34 40.69 -5.41
N GLY A 21 33.64 39.78 -4.47
CA GLY A 21 33.11 38.41 -4.47
C GLY A 21 31.67 38.32 -3.96
N ASP A 22 31.37 39.02 -2.87
CA ASP A 22 30.03 39.03 -2.25
C ASP A 22 29.00 39.76 -3.12
N ASP A 23 29.39 40.86 -3.77
CA ASP A 23 28.52 41.60 -4.71
C ASP A 23 28.22 40.80 -5.99
N SER A 24 29.13 39.92 -6.40
CA SER A 24 28.95 39.06 -7.57
C SER A 24 27.96 37.91 -7.29
N VAL A 25 28.04 37.30 -6.11
CA VAL A 25 27.07 36.29 -5.66
C VAL A 25 25.70 36.92 -5.43
N ALA A 26 25.64 38.11 -4.83
CA ALA A 26 24.40 38.85 -4.65
C ALA A 26 23.73 39.19 -5.99
N LYS A 27 24.49 39.66 -7.00
CA LYS A 27 23.97 39.89 -8.36
C LYS A 27 23.54 38.61 -9.08
N LEU A 28 24.24 37.50 -8.87
CA LEU A 28 23.85 36.20 -9.43
C LEU A 28 22.56 35.67 -8.80
N ILE A 29 22.32 35.94 -7.51
CA ILE A 29 21.07 35.63 -6.81
C ILE A 29 19.94 36.57 -7.24
N GLU A 30 20.25 37.83 -7.56
CA GLU A 30 19.28 38.81 -8.07
C GLU A 30 18.82 38.48 -9.51
N ILE A 31 19.71 37.93 -10.35
CA ILE A 31 19.41 37.48 -11.72
C ILE A 31 18.76 36.09 -11.74
N ALA A 32 18.93 35.30 -10.67
CA ALA A 32 18.31 33.99 -10.53
C ALA A 32 16.79 34.14 -10.41
N HIS A 33 16.10 33.99 -11.55
CA HIS A 33 14.64 33.93 -11.60
C HIS A 33 14.14 32.90 -10.58
N LYS A 34 13.17 33.31 -9.75
CA LYS A 34 12.52 32.38 -8.83
C LYS A 34 12.00 31.19 -9.63
N PRO A 35 12.38 29.95 -9.29
CA PRO A 35 12.01 28.79 -10.07
C PRO A 35 10.48 28.69 -10.12
N THR A 36 9.96 28.56 -11.32
CA THR A 36 8.53 28.41 -11.59
C THR A 36 8.00 27.13 -10.95
N VAL A 37 6.68 27.05 -10.74
CA VAL A 37 6.05 25.86 -10.15
C VAL A 37 6.36 24.60 -10.98
N ALA A 38 6.42 24.73 -12.31
CA ALA A 38 6.80 23.66 -13.23
C ALA A 38 8.25 23.19 -13.03
N GLU A 39 9.21 24.11 -12.90
CA GLU A 39 10.62 23.77 -12.65
C GLU A 39 10.83 23.12 -11.28
N ARG A 40 10.06 23.55 -10.27
CA ARG A 40 10.05 22.91 -8.94
C ARG A 40 9.50 21.49 -9.01
N LEU A 41 8.44 21.26 -9.78
CA LEU A 41 7.88 19.92 -10.00
C LEU A 41 8.86 19.01 -10.75
N VAL A 42 9.50 19.50 -11.82
CA VAL A 42 10.48 18.73 -12.60
C VAL A 42 11.72 18.41 -11.77
N SER A 43 12.26 19.36 -11.01
CA SER A 43 13.42 19.13 -10.13
C SER A 43 13.11 18.20 -8.95
N TRP A 44 11.88 18.22 -8.44
CA TRP A 44 11.43 17.27 -7.42
C TRP A 44 11.20 15.86 -7.99
N ALA A 45 10.64 15.75 -9.19
CA ALA A 45 10.30 14.48 -9.83
C ALA A 45 11.50 13.76 -10.46
N SER A 46 12.52 14.51 -10.90
CA SER A 46 13.77 13.97 -11.45
C SER A 46 14.70 13.36 -10.38
N ARG A 47 14.49 13.66 -9.10
CA ARG A 47 15.24 13.04 -8.01
C ARG A 47 14.83 11.56 -7.87
N PRO A 48 15.79 10.65 -7.63
CA PRO A 48 15.48 9.24 -7.45
C PRO A 48 14.47 9.07 -6.30
N PRO A 49 13.54 8.10 -6.39
CA PRO A 49 12.60 7.83 -5.31
C PRO A 49 13.36 7.69 -3.99
N GLY A 50 12.90 8.43 -2.97
CA GLY A 50 13.54 8.43 -1.66
C GLY A 50 13.59 7.03 -1.06
N ARG A 51 14.54 6.78 -0.16
CA ARG A 51 14.74 5.47 0.49
C ARG A 51 13.48 4.92 1.16
N LEU A 52 12.53 5.78 1.54
CA LEU A 52 11.28 5.41 2.19
C LEU A 52 10.13 5.09 1.22
N TYR A 53 10.24 5.43 -0.07
CA TYR A 53 9.14 5.25 -1.02
C TYR A 53 8.83 3.77 -1.26
N VAL A 54 9.85 2.96 -1.54
CA VAL A 54 9.66 1.52 -1.78
C VAL A 54 9.13 0.81 -0.53
N PRO A 55 9.69 1.00 0.68
CA PRO A 55 9.09 0.48 1.90
C PRO A 55 7.62 0.89 2.10
N ALA A 56 7.27 2.15 1.82
CA ALA A 56 5.89 2.60 1.93
C ALA A 56 4.95 1.87 0.93
N CYS A 57 5.40 1.67 -0.32
CA CYS A 57 4.66 0.86 -1.29
C CYS A 57 4.48 -0.59 -0.82
N VAL A 58 5.51 -1.19 -0.24
CA VAL A 58 5.43 -2.55 0.32
C VAL A 58 4.41 -2.61 1.46
N VAL A 59 4.42 -1.64 2.39
CA VAL A 59 3.45 -1.60 3.50
C VAL A 59 2.02 -1.49 2.97
N VAL A 60 1.77 -0.60 2.01
CA VAL A 60 0.43 -0.46 1.40
C VAL A 60 0.00 -1.72 0.66
N ALA A 61 0.91 -2.37 -0.07
CA ALA A 61 0.65 -3.65 -0.72
C ALA A 61 0.27 -4.74 0.28
N LEU A 62 1.00 -4.85 1.40
CA LEU A 62 0.69 -5.81 2.45
C LEU A 62 -0.67 -5.55 3.11
N VAL A 63 -1.02 -4.28 3.33
CA VAL A 63 -2.36 -3.91 3.83
C VAL A 63 -3.44 -4.35 2.86
N LEU A 64 -3.26 -4.11 1.55
CA LEU A 64 -4.21 -4.55 0.53
C LEU A 64 -4.34 -6.09 0.46
N LEU A 65 -3.25 -6.84 0.56
CA LEU A 65 -3.30 -8.31 0.60
C LEU A 65 -3.95 -8.83 1.90
N HIS A 66 -3.76 -8.12 3.01
CA HIS A 66 -4.44 -8.45 4.25
C HIS A 66 -5.96 -8.29 4.10
N GLU A 67 -6.40 -7.21 3.46
CA GLU A 67 -7.80 -6.96 3.15
C GLU A 67 -8.40 -8.02 2.25
N ASP A 68 -7.69 -8.35 1.18
CA ASP A 68 -8.08 -9.38 0.22
C ASP A 68 -8.24 -10.76 0.87
N SER A 69 -7.46 -11.04 1.93
CA SER A 69 -7.56 -12.29 2.68
C SER A 69 -8.76 -12.40 3.66
N MET A 70 -9.57 -11.36 3.79
CA MET A 70 -10.76 -11.33 4.66
C MET A 70 -12.05 -11.56 3.84
N PRO A 71 -12.94 -12.48 4.25
CA PRO A 71 -14.19 -12.71 3.54
C PRO A 71 -15.09 -11.46 3.60
N GLY A 72 -15.65 -11.03 2.45
CA GLY A 72 -16.55 -9.88 2.37
C GLY A 72 -15.89 -8.49 2.54
N GLY A 73 -14.56 -8.43 2.69
CA GLY A 73 -13.77 -7.20 2.85
C GLY A 73 -13.90 -6.52 4.22
N HIS A 74 -12.96 -5.63 4.56
CA HIS A 74 -12.96 -4.89 5.84
C HIS A 74 -12.89 -3.36 5.58
N LEU A 75 -14.02 -2.66 5.79
CA LEU A 75 -14.26 -1.26 5.38
C LEU A 75 -13.14 -0.26 5.73
N PRO A 76 -12.65 -0.22 7.00
CA PRO A 76 -11.63 0.75 7.40
C PRO A 76 -10.33 0.62 6.60
N SER A 77 -9.88 -0.61 6.37
CA SER A 77 -8.57 -0.90 5.79
C SER A 77 -8.62 -0.95 4.26
N TRP A 78 -9.78 -1.23 3.67
CA TRP A 78 -10.05 -0.93 2.26
C TRP A 78 -9.81 0.56 1.95
N LEU A 79 -10.32 1.47 2.78
CA LEU A 79 -10.13 2.91 2.58
C LEU A 79 -8.66 3.33 2.66
N PHE A 80 -7.91 2.79 3.63
CA PHE A 80 -6.47 3.06 3.75
C PHE A 80 -5.65 2.43 2.62
N GLY A 81 -5.98 1.21 2.20
CA GLY A 81 -5.32 0.49 1.13
C GLY A 81 -5.54 1.17 -0.23
N VAL A 82 -6.79 1.40 -0.61
CA VAL A 82 -7.13 2.04 -1.91
C VAL A 82 -6.73 3.50 -1.90
N GLY A 83 -7.02 4.24 -0.83
CA GLY A 83 -6.65 5.66 -0.71
C GLY A 83 -5.14 5.86 -0.73
N GLY A 84 -4.41 5.13 0.12
CA GLY A 84 -2.95 5.17 0.16
C GLY A 84 -2.31 4.69 -1.15
N GLY A 85 -2.82 3.60 -1.72
CA GLY A 85 -2.38 3.04 -2.99
C GLY A 85 -2.54 4.02 -4.15
N THR A 86 -3.69 4.68 -4.25
CA THR A 86 -3.98 5.67 -5.30
C THR A 86 -3.04 6.86 -5.22
N VAL A 87 -2.79 7.38 -4.01
CA VAL A 87 -1.85 8.49 -3.80
C VAL A 87 -0.42 8.09 -4.21
N LEU A 88 0.04 6.92 -3.77
CA LEU A 88 1.38 6.43 -4.13
C LEU A 88 1.53 6.12 -5.62
N ALA A 89 0.47 5.60 -6.26
CA ALA A 89 0.43 5.33 -7.68
C ALA A 89 0.44 6.62 -8.50
N ALA A 90 -0.39 7.61 -8.14
CA ALA A 90 -0.39 8.93 -8.78
C ALA A 90 0.98 9.61 -8.65
N MET A 91 1.58 9.54 -7.46
CA MET A 91 2.92 10.07 -7.21
C MET A 91 3.99 9.34 -8.05
N GLY A 92 3.91 8.01 -8.13
CA GLY A 92 4.81 7.18 -8.92
C GLY A 92 4.69 7.45 -10.42
N ALA A 93 3.46 7.51 -10.94
CA ALA A 93 3.16 7.79 -12.34
C ALA A 93 3.63 9.19 -12.76
N LEU A 94 3.37 10.20 -11.93
CA LEU A 94 3.85 11.57 -12.17
C LEU A 94 5.38 11.61 -12.24
N ARG A 95 6.06 10.96 -11.28
CA ARG A 95 7.53 10.91 -11.27
C ARG A 95 8.10 10.16 -12.46
N LEU A 96 7.51 9.00 -12.80
CA LEU A 96 7.99 8.18 -13.92
C LEU A 96 7.77 8.89 -15.25
N GLY A 97 6.61 9.53 -15.46
CA GLY A 97 6.32 10.31 -16.67
C GLY A 97 7.29 11.47 -16.90
N ILE A 98 7.62 12.21 -15.84
CA ILE A 98 8.61 13.29 -15.91
C ILE A 98 10.03 12.74 -16.11
N ALA A 99 10.40 11.65 -15.44
CA ALA A 99 11.72 11.06 -15.58
C ALA A 99 11.96 10.50 -16.99
N LEU A 100 10.95 9.89 -17.62
CA LEU A 100 11.04 9.36 -18.99
C LEU A 100 11.24 10.44 -20.06
N THR A 101 10.77 11.66 -19.77
CA THR A 101 10.86 12.82 -20.67
C THR A 101 12.15 13.63 -20.48
N VAL A 102 12.65 13.79 -19.25
CA VAL A 102 13.76 14.72 -18.94
C VAL A 102 15.03 14.04 -18.40
N ALA A 103 14.94 12.88 -17.75
CA ALA A 103 16.01 12.33 -16.91
C ALA A 103 16.46 10.90 -17.29
N ARG A 104 16.44 10.55 -18.58
CA ARG A 104 16.82 9.21 -19.09
C ARG A 104 18.15 8.65 -18.57
N PRO A 105 19.25 9.42 -18.44
CA PRO A 105 20.52 8.89 -17.93
C PRO A 105 20.44 8.45 -16.46
N MET A 106 19.71 9.19 -15.62
CA MET A 106 19.52 8.87 -14.20
C MET A 106 18.64 7.64 -13.98
N ILE A 107 17.66 7.41 -14.87
CA ILE A 107 16.86 6.19 -14.85
C ILE A 107 17.76 4.97 -15.02
N ARG A 108 18.73 5.01 -15.94
CA ARG A 108 19.58 3.85 -16.22
C ARG A 108 20.42 3.40 -15.02
N TYR A 109 20.91 4.35 -14.22
CA TYR A 109 21.71 4.04 -13.03
C TYR A 109 20.86 3.55 -11.85
N TYR A 110 19.64 4.08 -11.67
CA TYR A 110 18.74 3.74 -10.56
C TYR A 110 17.50 2.94 -10.99
N TRP A 111 17.57 2.21 -12.10
CA TRP A 111 16.41 1.62 -12.78
C TRP A 111 15.59 0.71 -11.87
N LEU A 112 16.25 -0.06 -10.99
CA LEU A 112 15.60 -0.96 -10.04
C LEU A 112 14.62 -0.21 -9.11
N ARG A 113 14.96 1.00 -8.68
CA ARG A 113 14.09 1.82 -7.82
C ARG A 113 12.88 2.36 -8.55
N TRP A 114 13.00 2.57 -9.86
CA TRP A 114 11.92 3.03 -10.72
C TRP A 114 10.94 1.91 -11.07
N VAL A 115 11.44 0.69 -11.27
CA VAL A 115 10.63 -0.49 -11.60
C VAL A 115 10.03 -1.16 -10.35
N ALA A 116 10.64 -1.00 -9.17
CA ALA A 116 10.18 -1.66 -7.95
C ALA A 116 8.71 -1.37 -7.60
N ALA A 117 8.28 -0.10 -7.61
CA ALA A 117 6.91 0.25 -7.24
C ALA A 117 5.86 -0.33 -8.23
N PRO A 118 6.01 -0.18 -9.56
CA PRO A 118 5.16 -0.88 -10.52
C PRO A 118 5.17 -2.41 -10.37
N ALA A 119 6.35 -3.01 -10.14
CA ALA A 119 6.47 -4.45 -9.94
C ALA A 119 5.74 -4.93 -8.68
N ILE A 120 5.85 -4.18 -7.57
CA ILE A 120 5.09 -4.45 -6.33
C ILE A 120 3.59 -4.34 -6.61
N ALA A 121 3.13 -3.28 -7.27
CA ALA A 121 1.72 -3.10 -7.59
C ALA A 121 1.17 -4.23 -8.47
N LEU A 122 1.90 -4.60 -9.53
CA LEU A 122 1.52 -5.71 -10.41
C LEU A 122 1.52 -7.06 -9.67
N GLY A 123 2.53 -7.32 -8.85
CA GLY A 123 2.59 -8.54 -8.04
C GLY A 123 1.45 -8.62 -7.03
N THR A 124 1.11 -7.50 -6.39
CA THR A 124 -0.01 -7.40 -5.45
C THR A 124 -1.34 -7.67 -6.16
N LEU A 125 -1.54 -7.05 -7.33
CA LEU A 125 -2.75 -7.26 -8.13
C LEU A 125 -2.85 -8.71 -8.62
N ALA A 126 -1.75 -9.30 -9.08
CA ALA A 126 -1.73 -10.69 -9.54
C ALA A 126 -2.07 -11.67 -8.41
N LEU A 127 -1.58 -11.41 -7.19
CA LEU A 127 -1.92 -12.22 -6.01
C LEU A 127 -3.39 -12.09 -5.63
N ALA A 128 -3.94 -10.87 -5.65
CA ALA A 128 -5.35 -10.62 -5.34
C ALA A 128 -6.29 -11.25 -6.36
N VAL A 129 -6.03 -11.09 -7.66
CA VAL A 129 -6.86 -11.69 -8.73
C VAL A 129 -6.85 -13.22 -8.69
N ALA A 130 -5.78 -13.82 -8.16
CA ALA A 130 -5.68 -15.27 -8.03
C ALA A 130 -6.18 -15.79 -6.67
N ASP A 131 -6.77 -14.93 -5.83
CA ASP A 131 -7.26 -15.23 -4.48
C ASP A 131 -6.23 -15.95 -3.57
N VAL A 132 -4.94 -15.79 -3.87
CA VAL A 132 -3.85 -16.49 -3.18
C VAL A 132 -3.81 -16.13 -1.69
N PRO A 133 -3.93 -14.84 -1.28
CA PRO A 133 -3.93 -14.48 0.13
C PRO A 133 -5.09 -15.11 0.90
N LEU A 134 -6.29 -15.13 0.32
CA LEU A 134 -7.48 -15.72 0.91
C LEU A 134 -7.33 -17.24 1.06
N GLN A 135 -6.98 -17.93 -0.02
CA GLN A 135 -6.77 -19.38 -0.01
C GLN A 135 -5.69 -19.78 1.00
N ALA A 136 -4.54 -19.11 0.99
CA ALA A 136 -3.44 -19.41 1.92
C ALA A 136 -3.85 -19.22 3.38
N ARG A 137 -4.65 -18.19 3.68
CA ARG A 137 -5.11 -17.91 5.05
C ARG A 137 -6.16 -18.92 5.52
N VAL A 138 -7.07 -19.32 4.63
CA VAL A 138 -8.06 -20.38 4.90
C VAL A 138 -7.38 -21.72 5.11
N GLU A 139 -6.46 -22.10 4.22
CA GLU A 139 -5.71 -23.35 4.32
C GLU A 139 -4.94 -23.43 5.65
N ALA A 140 -4.22 -22.36 6.01
CA ALA A 140 -3.51 -22.25 7.28
C ALA A 140 -4.42 -22.28 8.52
N SER A 141 -5.70 -21.89 8.39
CA SER A 141 -6.67 -21.85 9.50
C SER A 141 -7.61 -23.06 9.53
N SER A 142 -7.63 -23.89 8.48
CA SER A 142 -8.62 -24.94 8.25
C SER A 142 -8.70 -25.97 9.38
N GLY A 143 -7.55 -26.34 9.95
CA GLY A 143 -7.47 -27.26 11.09
C GLY A 143 -8.15 -26.71 12.34
N ALA A 144 -7.83 -25.47 12.73
CA ALA A 144 -8.41 -24.81 13.90
C ALA A 144 -9.92 -24.56 13.72
N LEU A 145 -10.35 -24.15 12.52
CA LEU A 145 -11.77 -23.97 12.22
C LEU A 145 -12.54 -25.30 12.31
N SER A 146 -11.94 -26.40 11.83
CA SER A 146 -12.54 -27.74 11.93
C SER A 146 -12.65 -28.27 13.37
N GLU A 147 -11.81 -27.79 14.29
CA GLU A 147 -11.97 -28.10 15.72
C GLU A 147 -13.18 -27.38 16.32
N VAL A 148 -13.39 -26.11 15.93
CA VAL A 148 -14.56 -25.35 16.35
C VAL A 148 -15.84 -26.00 15.83
N ASP A 149 -15.85 -26.49 14.59
CA ASP A 149 -16.97 -27.24 14.01
C ASP A 149 -17.39 -28.44 14.86
N LYS A 150 -16.42 -29.22 15.36
CA LYS A 150 -16.69 -30.39 16.21
C LYS A 150 -17.33 -30.02 17.55
N THR A 151 -17.13 -28.79 18.01
CA THR A 151 -17.75 -28.26 19.23
C THR A 151 -19.09 -27.58 18.97
N ALA A 152 -19.39 -27.26 17.72
CA ALA A 152 -20.65 -26.63 17.33
C ALA A 152 -21.78 -27.65 17.32
N ASN A 153 -22.89 -27.32 17.97
CA ASN A 153 -24.08 -28.16 17.97
C ASN A 153 -24.94 -27.84 16.74
N ARG A 154 -25.49 -28.87 16.08
CA ARG A 154 -26.25 -28.74 14.82
C ARG A 154 -27.53 -27.90 14.91
N SER A 155 -27.97 -27.56 16.12
CA SER A 155 -29.25 -26.90 16.37
C SER A 155 -29.14 -25.48 16.89
N THR A 156 -27.93 -24.93 17.09
CA THR A 156 -27.75 -23.63 17.72
C THR A 156 -26.56 -22.85 17.19
N THR A 157 -26.75 -21.55 16.97
CA THR A 157 -25.64 -20.60 16.78
C THR A 157 -24.88 -20.41 18.09
N ILE A 158 -23.57 -20.65 18.09
CA ILE A 158 -22.70 -20.46 19.24
C ILE A 158 -21.97 -19.11 19.09
N PRO A 159 -22.19 -18.15 19.99
CA PRO A 159 -21.42 -16.91 20.00
C PRO A 159 -19.99 -17.19 20.47
N LEU A 160 -19.03 -16.67 19.72
CA LEU A 160 -17.60 -16.78 20.01
C LEU A 160 -16.98 -15.45 20.46
N ASN A 161 -17.73 -14.34 20.35
CA ASN A 161 -17.38 -13.03 20.89
C ASN A 161 -15.99 -12.51 20.47
N GLY A 162 -15.54 -12.85 19.26
CA GLY A 162 -14.23 -12.45 18.74
C GLY A 162 -13.09 -13.38 19.12
N SER A 163 -13.36 -14.57 19.65
CA SER A 163 -12.31 -15.55 19.92
C SER A 163 -11.59 -15.92 18.62
N TRP A 164 -10.27 -15.97 18.67
CA TRP A 164 -9.46 -16.35 17.53
C TRP A 164 -9.52 -17.85 17.30
N SER A 165 -9.81 -18.25 16.05
CA SER A 165 -9.62 -19.61 15.56
C SER A 165 -8.76 -19.57 14.30
N GLY A 166 -7.54 -20.12 14.41
CA GLY A 166 -6.51 -19.94 13.40
C GLY A 166 -6.16 -18.46 13.23
N LEU A 167 -6.25 -17.97 11.98
CA LEU A 167 -5.98 -16.58 11.62
C LEU A 167 -7.25 -15.72 11.55
N TYR A 168 -8.40 -16.19 12.02
CA TYR A 168 -9.66 -15.45 11.96
C TYR A 168 -10.23 -15.17 13.36
N PRO A 169 -10.60 -13.91 13.67
CA PRO A 169 -11.42 -13.61 14.84
C PRO A 169 -12.87 -13.99 14.54
N LEU A 170 -13.42 -14.96 15.27
CA LEU A 170 -14.79 -15.44 15.02
C LEU A 170 -15.79 -14.75 15.95
N LYS A 171 -16.84 -14.19 15.37
CA LYS A 171 -17.98 -13.62 16.11
C LYS A 171 -18.94 -14.72 16.56
N ALA A 172 -19.26 -15.66 15.67
CA ALA A 172 -20.18 -16.76 15.91
C ALA A 172 -19.92 -17.92 14.96
N VAL A 173 -20.43 -19.10 15.32
CA VAL A 173 -20.51 -20.27 14.44
C VAL A 173 -21.93 -20.80 14.44
N ALA A 174 -22.47 -21.06 13.26
CA ALA A 174 -23.78 -21.69 13.07
C ALA A 174 -23.63 -22.91 12.18
N VAL A 175 -24.43 -23.93 12.42
CA VAL A 175 -24.51 -25.12 11.57
C VAL A 175 -25.93 -25.19 11.02
N THR A 176 -26.08 -25.32 9.71
CA THR A 176 -27.37 -25.38 9.03
C THR A 176 -27.27 -26.37 7.88
N GLU A 177 -28.09 -27.42 7.90
CA GLU A 177 -28.18 -28.39 6.79
C GLU A 177 -26.81 -28.87 6.28
N ASP A 178 -25.94 -29.28 7.22
CA ASP A 178 -24.56 -29.74 6.99
C ASP A 178 -23.55 -28.69 6.46
N VAL A 179 -23.96 -27.42 6.39
CA VAL A 179 -23.08 -26.27 6.17
C VAL A 179 -22.71 -25.63 7.50
N THR A 180 -21.41 -25.48 7.75
CA THR A 180 -20.90 -24.75 8.92
C THR A 180 -20.52 -23.33 8.51
N LEU A 181 -21.21 -22.36 9.08
CA LEU A 181 -21.02 -20.93 8.84
C LEU A 181 -20.22 -20.33 10.00
N TYR A 182 -19.05 -19.78 9.68
CA TYR A 182 -18.16 -19.07 10.58
C TYR A 182 -18.30 -17.57 10.32
N THR A 183 -18.99 -16.85 11.20
CA THR A 183 -19.09 -15.38 11.11
C THR A 183 -17.78 -14.77 11.59
N VAL A 184 -17.08 -14.07 10.69
CA VAL A 184 -15.80 -13.42 11.02
C VAL A 184 -16.09 -12.03 11.58
N GLN A 185 -15.43 -11.67 12.68
CA GLN A 185 -15.60 -10.36 13.29
C GLN A 185 -15.01 -9.27 12.40
N GLY A 186 -15.83 -8.26 12.08
CA GLY A 186 -15.41 -7.14 11.23
C GLY A 186 -15.38 -7.47 9.73
N ALA A 187 -15.72 -8.70 9.34
CA ALA A 187 -15.89 -9.09 7.95
C ALA A 187 -17.21 -8.56 7.39
N GLY A 188 -17.15 -8.10 6.13
CA GLY A 188 -18.28 -7.54 5.41
C GLY A 188 -18.29 -6.01 5.46
N LEU A 189 -18.54 -5.39 4.30
CA LEU A 189 -18.61 -3.93 4.17
C LEU A 189 -19.82 -3.33 4.89
N LEU A 190 -20.99 -3.94 4.73
CA LEU A 190 -22.27 -3.41 5.25
C LEU A 190 -23.04 -4.43 6.09
N ASN A 191 -22.91 -5.71 5.73
CA ASN A 191 -23.62 -6.83 6.33
C ASN A 191 -22.61 -7.85 6.85
N GLU A 192 -23.08 -8.80 7.65
CA GLU A 192 -22.21 -9.87 8.14
C GLU A 192 -21.67 -10.73 7.00
N SER A 193 -20.40 -11.11 7.11
CA SER A 193 -19.74 -11.99 6.16
C SER A 193 -18.81 -12.95 6.89
N GLY A 194 -18.42 -14.02 6.22
CA GLY A 194 -17.61 -15.03 6.86
C GLY A 194 -17.20 -16.16 5.94
N LEU A 195 -16.77 -17.26 6.56
CA LEU A 195 -16.40 -18.49 5.88
C LEU A 195 -17.52 -19.51 6.05
N ALA A 196 -17.73 -20.31 5.02
CA ALA A 196 -18.64 -21.45 5.04
C ALA A 196 -17.85 -22.70 4.67
N ARG A 197 -18.16 -23.81 5.34
CA ARG A 197 -17.61 -25.12 5.02
C ARG A 197 -18.76 -26.06 4.67
N SER A 198 -18.71 -26.67 3.51
CA SER A 198 -19.72 -27.61 3.03
C SER A 198 -19.04 -28.77 2.30
N PRO A 199 -19.36 -30.03 2.62
CA PRO A 199 -18.89 -31.19 1.86
C PRO A 199 -19.58 -31.30 0.49
N GLU A 200 -20.72 -30.62 0.32
CA GLU A 200 -21.46 -30.55 -0.94
C GLU A 200 -21.21 -29.21 -1.64
N THR A 201 -21.26 -29.23 -2.97
CA THR A 201 -21.09 -28.01 -3.77
C THR A 201 -22.25 -27.06 -3.53
N LEU A 202 -21.98 -25.90 -2.93
CA LEU A 202 -22.97 -24.86 -2.74
C LEU A 202 -23.18 -24.06 -4.03
N PRO A 203 -24.41 -23.59 -4.30
CA PRO A 203 -24.67 -22.75 -5.45
C PRO A 203 -24.03 -21.37 -5.23
N THR A 204 -23.17 -20.97 -6.16
CA THR A 204 -22.49 -19.68 -6.16
C THR A 204 -23.26 -18.64 -6.97
N GLU A 205 -23.03 -17.35 -6.68
CA GLU A 205 -23.62 -16.21 -7.42
C GLU A 205 -25.16 -16.12 -7.41
N VAL A 206 -25.81 -16.89 -6.53
CA VAL A 206 -27.27 -16.84 -6.33
C VAL A 206 -27.59 -16.54 -4.88
N PHE A 207 -28.69 -15.83 -4.67
CA PHE A 207 -29.24 -15.59 -3.34
C PHE A 207 -29.93 -16.85 -2.84
N VAL A 208 -29.38 -17.43 -1.78
CA VAL A 208 -29.93 -18.60 -1.08
C VAL A 208 -30.50 -18.15 0.26
N ALA A 209 -31.52 -18.83 0.77
CA ALA A 209 -31.97 -18.59 2.14
C ALA A 209 -30.85 -18.96 3.13
N GLY A 210 -30.46 -18.02 3.99
CA GLY A 210 -29.46 -18.22 5.03
C GLY A 210 -29.93 -17.73 6.39
N PRO A 211 -29.11 -17.87 7.43
CA PRO A 211 -29.45 -17.43 8.77
C PRO A 211 -29.60 -15.91 8.81
N GLY A 212 -30.83 -15.42 8.94
CA GLY A 212 -31.12 -13.99 9.06
C GLY A 212 -31.39 -13.24 7.75
N GLY A 213 -31.38 -13.91 6.59
CA GLY A 213 -31.66 -13.26 5.31
C GLY A 213 -31.13 -14.03 4.10
N PRO A 214 -31.24 -13.47 2.89
CA PRO A 214 -30.58 -14.02 1.71
C PRO A 214 -29.06 -13.93 1.85
N VAL A 215 -28.36 -15.02 1.53
CA VAL A 215 -26.90 -15.12 1.53
C VAL A 215 -26.41 -15.50 0.13
N VAL A 216 -25.21 -15.02 -0.22
CA VAL A 216 -24.50 -15.43 -1.43
C VAL A 216 -23.22 -16.15 -1.02
N TYR A 217 -22.95 -17.27 -1.67
CA TYR A 217 -21.71 -18.04 -1.50
C TYR A 217 -20.77 -17.80 -2.67
N GLU A 218 -19.47 -17.71 -2.38
CA GLU A 218 -18.40 -17.73 -3.39
C GLU A 218 -17.41 -18.83 -3.05
N HIS A 219 -17.00 -19.62 -4.03
CA HIS A 219 -16.07 -20.73 -3.79
C HIS A 219 -14.66 -20.20 -3.57
N ILE A 220 -13.96 -20.72 -2.55
CA ILE A 220 -12.57 -20.37 -2.26
C ILE A 220 -11.64 -21.49 -2.71
N SER A 221 -11.73 -22.64 -2.04
CA SER A 221 -10.90 -23.83 -2.33
C SER A 221 -11.42 -25.05 -1.57
N GLY A 222 -11.39 -26.22 -2.19
CA GLY A 222 -11.90 -27.46 -1.58
C GLY A 222 -13.34 -27.27 -1.09
N ASP A 223 -13.60 -27.61 0.17
CA ASP A 223 -14.90 -27.51 0.84
C ASP A 223 -15.20 -26.10 1.41
N TRP A 224 -14.35 -25.11 1.13
CA TRP A 224 -14.43 -23.76 1.69
C TRP A 224 -15.05 -22.76 0.72
N TYR A 225 -15.96 -21.97 1.27
CA TYR A 225 -16.68 -20.90 0.61
C TYR A 225 -16.58 -19.61 1.44
N SER A 226 -16.64 -18.45 0.80
CA SER A 226 -17.01 -17.21 1.47
C SER A 226 -18.53 -17.11 1.48
N TRP A 227 -19.11 -16.46 2.49
CA TRP A 227 -20.52 -16.10 2.46
C TRP A 227 -20.72 -14.65 2.89
N SER A 228 -21.70 -13.99 2.28
CA SER A 228 -22.09 -12.62 2.59
C SER A 228 -23.60 -12.51 2.71
N ALA A 229 -24.09 -11.88 3.78
CA ALA A 229 -25.50 -11.56 3.94
C ALA A 229 -25.88 -10.30 3.14
N TYR A 230 -27.11 -10.25 2.63
CA TYR A 230 -27.65 -9.12 1.87
C TYR A 230 -28.90 -8.50 2.50
#